data_AF-A0A8K0XEA5-F1
#
_entry.id   AF-A0A8K0XEA5-F1
#
_cell.length_a   1.000
_cell.length_b   1.000
_cell.length_c   1.000
_cell.angle_alpha   90.00
_cell.angle_beta   90.00
_cell.angle_gamma   90.00
#
_symmetry.space_group_name_H-M   'P 1'
#
loop_
_entity.id
_entity.type
_entity.pdbx_description
1 polymer ?
#
loop_
_entity_poly.entity_id
_entity_poly.type
_entity_poly.pdbx_seq_one_letter_code
_entity_poly.pdbx_strand_id
1 'polypeptide(L)'
;MTVEQRQSSSAAGDSGASSSAQVLQYPNSQSQDGVEPFQPAGFNLLQYDSPLAAYPRLRSRLRPATRGSDSILASAQTLSELTIASPVVPSSSLQSSSSPICITSRTPYSVPSHSSTLLSFPDLKVLKQAVQARALGQLMASNASLRVCQYEVPGGGVCRDIDCDELHLSRISSEPSDAELAAYVHSTLPEPWCRWCDVHAIEIALDGVRLRGGAKDADTRVREALAGLGIPIG
;
A
#
# COMPACT_ATOMS: atom_id res chain seq x y z
N MET A 1 -56.12 3.22 40.19
CA MET A 1 -54.74 2.92 39.78
C MET A 1 -54.81 2.05 38.54
N THR A 2 -54.85 2.68 37.37
CA THR A 2 -54.97 2.04 36.06
C THR A 2 -53.57 1.84 35.49
N VAL A 3 -53.21 0.59 35.21
CA VAL A 3 -51.94 0.19 34.61
C VAL A 3 -52.11 0.20 33.08
N GLU A 4 -51.41 1.11 32.42
CA GLU A 4 -51.40 1.24 30.96
C GLU A 4 -50.36 0.28 30.38
N GLN A 5 -50.84 -0.71 29.61
CA GLN A 5 -50.05 -1.79 29.04
C GLN A 5 -49.69 -1.44 27.59
N ARG A 6 -48.45 -0.96 27.35
CA ARG A 6 -47.93 -0.68 26.00
C ARG A 6 -47.47 -1.96 25.33
N GLN A 7 -48.26 -2.43 24.36
CA GLN A 7 -47.85 -3.45 23.39
C GLN A 7 -46.94 -2.80 22.35
N SER A 8 -45.69 -3.26 22.26
CA SER A 8 -44.74 -2.86 21.23
C SER A 8 -44.69 -3.96 20.16
N SER A 9 -45.24 -3.67 18.98
CA SER A 9 -45.21 -4.54 17.81
C SER A 9 -43.83 -4.47 17.16
N SER A 10 -43.13 -5.60 17.08
CA SER A 10 -41.86 -5.72 16.34
C SER A 10 -42.15 -6.02 14.88
N ALA A 11 -41.69 -5.16 13.97
CA ALA A 11 -41.74 -5.38 12.53
C ALA A 11 -40.52 -6.23 12.11
N ALA A 12 -40.78 -7.44 11.64
CA ALA A 12 -39.79 -8.27 10.96
C ALA A 12 -39.66 -7.77 9.51
N GLY A 13 -38.54 -7.12 9.20
CA GLY A 13 -38.13 -6.76 7.84
C GLY A 13 -37.21 -7.84 7.30
N ASP A 14 -37.78 -8.83 6.64
CA ASP A 14 -37.04 -9.81 5.83
C ASP A 14 -36.76 -9.16 4.46
N SER A 15 -35.49 -8.98 4.12
CA SER A 15 -35.07 -8.52 2.80
C SER A 15 -33.84 -9.29 2.38
N GLY A 16 -34.08 -10.53 1.94
CA GLY A 16 -33.12 -11.34 1.22
C GLY A 16 -32.85 -10.77 -0.16
N ALA A 17 -31.79 -9.97 -0.28
CA ALA A 17 -31.22 -9.61 -1.57
C ALA A 17 -30.42 -10.81 -2.11
N SER A 18 -31.08 -11.62 -2.94
CA SER A 18 -30.46 -12.72 -3.67
C SER A 18 -29.57 -12.15 -4.78
N SER A 19 -28.26 -12.13 -4.55
CA SER A 19 -27.26 -11.65 -5.51
C SER A 19 -26.76 -12.83 -6.36
N SER A 20 -27.38 -13.00 -7.53
CA SER A 20 -26.96 -13.97 -8.53
C SER A 20 -25.73 -13.47 -9.28
N ALA A 21 -24.54 -13.76 -8.78
CA ALA A 21 -23.31 -13.60 -9.54
C ALA A 21 -23.22 -14.71 -10.60
N GLN A 22 -23.34 -14.35 -11.87
CA GLN A 22 -23.08 -15.28 -12.98
C GLN A 22 -21.57 -15.51 -13.08
N VAL A 23 -21.14 -16.73 -12.75
CA VAL A 23 -19.77 -17.21 -12.95
C VAL A 23 -19.54 -17.38 -14.44
N LEU A 24 -18.74 -16.48 -15.02
CA LEU A 24 -18.28 -16.58 -16.40
C LEU A 24 -17.26 -17.72 -16.49
N GLN A 25 -17.70 -18.90 -16.95
CA GLN A 25 -16.83 -20.04 -17.22
C GLN A 25 -16.03 -19.76 -18.49
N TYR A 26 -14.71 -19.66 -18.35
CA TYR A 26 -13.80 -19.61 -19.49
C TYR A 26 -13.54 -21.04 -20.00
N PRO A 27 -13.55 -21.27 -21.32
CA PRO A 27 -13.18 -22.56 -21.89
C PRO A 27 -11.72 -22.87 -21.57
N ASN A 28 -11.52 -23.96 -20.82
CA ASN A 28 -10.24 -24.56 -20.48
C ASN A 28 -9.55 -25.02 -21.78
N SER A 29 -8.54 -24.27 -22.23
CA SER A 29 -7.76 -24.63 -23.41
C SER A 29 -6.73 -25.68 -23.03
N GLN A 30 -7.15 -26.94 -23.14
CA GLN A 30 -6.32 -28.12 -23.01
C GLN A 30 -5.26 -28.10 -24.14
N SER A 31 -4.05 -27.67 -23.81
CA SER A 31 -2.92 -27.67 -24.75
C SER A 31 -2.31 -29.06 -24.78
N GLN A 32 -2.38 -29.67 -25.96
CA GLN A 32 -1.77 -30.96 -26.29
C GLN A 32 -0.24 -30.82 -26.38
N ASP A 33 0.45 -31.79 -25.80
CA ASP A 33 1.86 -32.06 -26.02
C ASP A 33 2.12 -32.36 -27.51
N GLY A 34 2.81 -31.44 -28.17
CA GLY A 34 3.33 -31.60 -29.53
C GLY A 34 4.74 -31.07 -29.58
N VAL A 35 5.73 -31.97 -29.45
CA VAL A 35 7.15 -31.67 -29.62
C VAL A 35 7.43 -31.46 -31.10
N GLU A 36 7.51 -30.21 -31.54
CA GLU A 36 8.02 -29.81 -32.85
C GLU A 36 9.47 -29.32 -32.72
N PRO A 37 10.41 -29.79 -33.56
CA PRO A 37 11.82 -29.40 -33.49
C PRO A 37 12.03 -27.96 -33.97
N PHE A 38 12.64 -27.15 -33.10
CA PHE A 38 13.08 -25.79 -33.36
C PHE A 38 13.96 -25.68 -34.61
N GLN A 39 13.45 -25.00 -35.65
CA GLN A 39 14.27 -24.34 -36.65
C GLN A 39 14.46 -22.87 -36.27
N PRO A 40 15.70 -22.35 -36.20
CA PRO A 40 15.95 -20.93 -35.94
C PRO A 40 15.73 -20.12 -37.21
N ALA A 41 14.49 -19.70 -37.44
CA ALA A 41 14.17 -18.66 -38.42
C ALA A 41 14.67 -17.30 -37.88
N GLY A 42 15.39 -16.58 -38.75
CA GLY A 42 16.10 -15.35 -38.42
C GLY A 42 15.24 -14.30 -37.71
N PHE A 43 15.83 -13.71 -36.67
CA PHE A 43 15.26 -12.60 -35.92
C PHE A 43 15.07 -11.38 -36.84
N ASN A 44 13.86 -11.17 -37.33
CA ASN A 44 13.41 -9.88 -37.85
C ASN A 44 13.24 -8.92 -36.66
N LEU A 45 14.32 -8.21 -36.36
CA LEU A 45 14.48 -7.32 -35.22
C LEU A 45 13.88 -5.92 -35.47
N LEU A 46 12.66 -5.84 -36.04
CA LEU A 46 12.04 -4.56 -36.44
C LEU A 46 10.52 -4.48 -36.27
N GLN A 47 9.95 -5.05 -35.21
CA GLN A 47 8.57 -4.71 -34.81
C GLN A 47 8.47 -4.67 -33.29
N TYR A 48 8.87 -3.54 -32.70
CA TYR A 48 8.57 -3.27 -31.29
C TYR A 48 7.11 -2.86 -31.19
N ASP A 49 6.23 -3.80 -30.86
CA ASP A 49 4.86 -3.48 -30.48
C ASP A 49 4.86 -2.84 -29.10
N SER A 50 4.55 -1.55 -29.05
CA SER A 50 4.49 -0.81 -27.80
C SER A 50 3.41 -1.44 -26.89
N PRO A 51 3.72 -1.82 -25.65
CA PRO A 51 2.72 -2.36 -24.71
C PRO A 51 1.62 -1.34 -24.38
N LEU A 52 1.83 -0.06 -24.70
CA LEU A 52 0.82 1.01 -24.60
C LEU A 52 -0.17 1.01 -25.77
N ALA A 53 0.03 0.18 -26.80
CA ALA A 53 -0.92 0.01 -27.90
C ALA A 53 -2.26 -0.56 -27.43
N ALA A 54 -2.26 -1.39 -26.37
CA ALA A 54 -3.47 -1.95 -25.78
C ALA A 54 -4.30 -0.94 -24.94
N TYR A 55 -3.76 0.25 -24.65
CA TYR A 55 -4.37 1.20 -23.73
C TYR A 55 -4.60 2.58 -24.39
N PRO A 56 -5.57 2.69 -25.33
CA PRO A 56 -5.82 3.93 -26.09
C PRO A 56 -6.23 5.13 -25.23
N ARG A 57 -6.64 4.94 -23.97
CA ARG A 57 -6.97 6.03 -23.04
C ARG A 57 -5.76 6.66 -22.34
N LEU A 58 -4.60 5.99 -22.33
CA LEU A 58 -3.35 6.55 -21.81
C LEU A 58 -2.60 7.40 -22.86
N ARG A 59 -3.04 7.37 -24.12
CA ARG A 59 -2.57 8.31 -25.13
C ARG A 59 -3.17 9.67 -24.82
N SER A 60 -2.42 10.48 -24.08
CA SER A 60 -2.70 11.89 -23.91
C SER A 60 -2.96 12.48 -25.29
N ARG A 61 -4.21 12.83 -25.59
CA ARG A 61 -4.55 13.55 -26.80
C ARG A 61 -3.90 14.91 -26.67
N LEU A 62 -2.68 15.05 -27.18
CA LEU A 62 -2.13 16.32 -27.58
C LEU A 62 -3.13 16.88 -28.59
N ARG A 63 -4.04 17.73 -28.11
CA ARG A 63 -4.92 18.51 -28.97
C ARG A 63 -3.98 19.29 -29.89
N PRO A 64 -4.09 19.16 -31.22
CA PRO A 64 -3.44 20.11 -32.09
C PRO A 64 -4.00 21.48 -31.70
N ALA A 65 -3.12 22.36 -31.23
CA ALA A 65 -3.44 23.76 -31.08
C ALA A 65 -3.85 24.24 -32.46
N THR A 66 -5.15 24.44 -32.67
CA THR A 66 -5.67 25.19 -33.80
C THR A 66 -5.06 26.57 -33.69
N ARG A 67 -3.98 26.76 -34.45
CA ARG A 67 -3.20 27.97 -34.60
C ARG A 67 -4.12 28.99 -35.26
N GLY A 68 -4.89 29.69 -34.44
CA GLY A 68 -5.53 30.95 -34.82
C GLY A 68 -4.42 31.95 -35.05
N SER A 69 -4.29 32.36 -36.30
CA SER A 69 -3.39 33.42 -36.72
C SER A 69 -3.74 34.74 -36.03
N ASP A 70 -2.70 35.55 -35.87
CA ASP A 70 -2.73 37.01 -35.65
C ASP A 70 -2.77 37.50 -34.20
N SER A 71 -1.58 37.59 -33.60
CA SER A 71 -1.02 38.91 -33.24
C SER A 71 0.42 38.80 -32.73
N ILE A 72 1.28 39.52 -33.45
CA ILE A 72 2.67 39.81 -33.16
C ILE A 72 2.71 41.00 -32.19
N LEU A 73 3.34 40.85 -31.02
CA LEU A 73 4.38 41.73 -30.48
C LEU A 73 4.75 41.39 -29.03
N ALA A 74 6.04 41.10 -28.85
CA ALA A 74 6.89 41.48 -27.73
C ALA A 74 6.38 41.26 -26.28
N SER A 75 7.04 40.36 -25.56
CA SER A 75 7.92 40.77 -24.45
C SER A 75 8.83 39.62 -24.05
N ALA A 76 10.13 39.87 -24.23
CA ALA A 76 11.22 39.09 -23.68
C ALA A 76 11.39 39.38 -22.18
N GLN A 77 12.22 38.57 -21.53
CA GLN A 77 12.78 38.71 -20.18
C GLN A 77 11.82 38.16 -19.10
N THR A 78 12.21 37.29 -18.16
CA THR A 78 13.51 37.08 -17.50
C THR A 78 13.64 35.61 -17.04
N LEU A 79 14.72 34.94 -17.44
CA LEU A 79 15.22 33.74 -16.76
C LEU A 79 15.73 34.14 -15.38
N SER A 80 15.03 33.73 -14.32
CA SER A 80 15.57 33.76 -12.96
C SER A 80 16.10 32.38 -12.62
N GLU A 81 17.42 32.32 -12.72
CA GLU A 81 18.34 31.33 -12.19
C GLU A 81 18.03 31.08 -10.71
N LEU A 82 17.56 29.89 -10.34
CA LEU A 82 17.43 29.47 -8.95
C LEU A 82 18.60 28.54 -8.61
N THR A 83 19.62 29.17 -8.06
CA THR A 83 20.80 28.61 -7.42
C THR A 83 20.42 27.55 -6.40
N ILE A 84 20.90 26.32 -6.64
CA ILE A 84 20.83 25.19 -5.71
C ILE A 84 21.79 25.47 -4.57
N ALA A 85 21.27 25.78 -3.38
CA ALA A 85 22.04 25.85 -2.14
C ALA A 85 21.97 24.48 -1.44
N SER A 86 23.06 23.73 -1.50
CA SER A 86 23.27 22.51 -0.72
C SER A 86 23.46 22.84 0.76
N PRO A 87 22.74 22.21 1.69
CA PRO A 87 23.07 22.28 3.11
C PRO A 87 24.25 21.34 3.43
N VAL A 88 25.39 21.94 3.76
CA VAL A 88 26.50 21.33 4.49
C VAL A 88 26.05 21.12 5.93
N VAL A 89 26.07 19.89 6.45
CA VAL A 89 25.88 19.61 7.88
C VAL A 89 26.93 18.61 8.35
N PRO A 90 27.55 18.80 9.53
CA PRO A 90 28.90 18.34 9.83
C PRO A 90 28.96 16.90 10.35
N SER A 91 30.01 16.20 9.95
CA SER A 91 30.49 14.98 10.59
C SER A 91 30.86 15.23 12.05
N SER A 92 30.14 14.60 12.97
CA SER A 92 30.51 14.54 14.39
C SER A 92 31.16 13.19 14.67
N SER A 93 32.48 13.21 14.83
CA SER A 93 33.31 12.11 15.31
C SER A 93 33.74 12.38 16.76
N LEU A 94 33.29 11.53 17.70
CA LEU A 94 33.81 11.39 19.07
C LEU A 94 33.75 9.88 19.38
N GLN A 95 34.86 9.14 19.31
CA GLN A 95 35.91 8.96 20.31
C GLN A 95 35.45 8.44 21.69
N SER A 96 35.97 7.24 22.00
CA SER A 96 36.24 6.66 23.33
C SER A 96 35.01 6.17 24.11
N SER A 97 35.02 5.00 24.75
CA SER A 97 36.09 4.46 25.59
C SER A 97 36.07 2.94 25.68
N SER A 98 37.25 2.33 25.54
CA SER A 98 37.54 0.95 25.89
C SER A 98 37.64 0.76 27.40
N SER A 99 36.99 -0.27 27.92
CA SER A 99 37.26 -0.84 29.25
C SER A 99 37.46 -2.34 29.11
N PRO A 100 38.63 -2.91 29.45
CA PRO A 100 38.81 -4.34 29.59
C PRO A 100 38.42 -4.74 31.02
N ILE A 101 37.43 -5.62 31.18
CA ILE A 101 37.13 -6.23 32.47
C ILE A 101 37.23 -7.75 32.35
N CYS A 102 37.85 -8.30 33.38
CA CYS A 102 38.52 -9.59 33.47
C CYS A 102 37.65 -10.81 33.20
N ILE A 103 38.31 -11.76 32.55
CA ILE A 103 37.96 -13.16 32.36
C ILE A 103 37.73 -13.79 33.73
N THR A 104 36.52 -14.30 33.98
CA THR A 104 36.29 -15.29 35.03
C THR A 104 35.78 -16.56 34.38
N SER A 105 36.69 -17.50 34.18
CA SER A 105 36.45 -18.82 33.63
C SER A 105 35.57 -19.64 34.59
N ARG A 106 34.35 -20.00 34.17
CA ARG A 106 33.56 -21.06 34.80
C ARG A 106 32.84 -21.92 33.76
N THR A 107 33.25 -23.18 33.73
CA THR A 107 32.52 -24.41 33.39
C THR A 107 31.82 -24.49 32.01
N PRO A 108 32.25 -25.40 31.12
CA PRO A 108 31.57 -25.67 29.86
C PRO A 108 30.33 -26.54 30.12
N TYR A 109 29.21 -25.89 30.46
CA TYR A 109 27.91 -26.46 30.17
C TYR A 109 27.54 -25.97 28.77
N SER A 110 27.61 -26.88 27.79
CA SER A 110 27.14 -26.64 26.43
C SER A 110 25.62 -26.47 26.46
N VAL A 111 25.17 -25.28 26.85
CA VAL A 111 23.80 -24.84 26.61
C VAL A 111 23.64 -24.74 25.08
N PRO A 112 22.62 -25.38 24.50
CA PRO A 112 22.35 -25.25 23.07
C PRO A 112 22.21 -23.76 22.78
N SER A 113 23.04 -23.24 21.87
CA SER A 113 22.83 -21.91 21.31
C SER A 113 21.54 -21.98 20.51
N HIS A 114 20.43 -21.69 21.18
CA HIS A 114 19.15 -21.48 20.54
C HIS A 114 19.33 -20.19 19.74
N SER A 115 19.69 -20.32 18.47
CA SER A 115 19.52 -19.24 17.50
C SER A 115 18.05 -18.88 17.52
N SER A 116 17.69 -17.87 18.31
CA SER A 116 16.39 -17.25 18.26
C SER A 116 16.27 -16.61 16.88
N THR A 117 15.73 -17.36 15.93
CA THR A 117 15.45 -16.87 14.59
C THR A 117 14.43 -15.75 14.74
N LEU A 118 14.91 -14.51 14.80
CA LEU A 118 14.04 -13.33 14.83
C LEU A 118 13.18 -13.36 13.58
N LEU A 119 11.88 -13.16 13.76
CA LEU A 119 10.98 -13.07 12.63
C LEU A 119 11.25 -11.77 11.87
N SER A 120 11.33 -11.88 10.54
CA SER A 120 11.32 -10.72 9.68
C SER A 120 9.95 -10.05 9.77
N PHE A 121 9.93 -8.74 10.03
CA PHE A 121 8.70 -7.98 10.06
C PHE A 121 8.02 -7.99 8.67
N PRO A 122 6.72 -8.27 8.58
CA PRO A 122 6.02 -8.30 7.30
C PRO A 122 6.01 -6.92 6.64
N ASP A 123 6.30 -6.87 5.33
CA ASP A 123 6.32 -5.60 4.58
C ASP A 123 4.90 -5.12 4.28
N LEU A 124 4.41 -4.17 5.08
CA LEU A 124 3.07 -3.60 4.92
C LEU A 124 2.94 -2.72 3.66
N LYS A 125 4.03 -2.43 2.92
CA LYS A 125 3.96 -1.61 1.69
C LYS A 125 3.02 -2.22 0.66
N VAL A 126 3.04 -3.53 0.50
CA VAL A 126 2.18 -4.23 -0.47
C VAL A 126 0.71 -4.06 -0.11
N LEU A 127 0.37 -4.21 1.18
CA LEU A 127 -0.98 -4.01 1.67
C LEU A 127 -1.43 -2.56 1.50
N LYS A 128 -0.61 -1.60 1.91
CA LYS A 128 -0.92 -0.16 1.78
C LYS A 128 -1.15 0.23 0.32
N GLN A 129 -0.31 -0.26 -0.59
CA GLN A 129 -0.48 -0.03 -2.02
C GLN A 129 -1.80 -0.62 -2.54
N ALA A 130 -2.16 -1.84 -2.12
CA ALA A 130 -3.41 -2.47 -2.52
C ALA A 130 -4.64 -1.72 -2.00
N VAL A 131 -4.61 -1.28 -0.74
CA VAL A 131 -5.70 -0.48 -0.14
C VAL A 131 -5.82 0.89 -0.80
N GLN A 132 -4.70 1.54 -1.11
CA GLN A 132 -4.69 2.81 -1.84
C GLN A 132 -5.25 2.66 -3.26
N ALA A 133 -4.83 1.62 -4.00
CA ALA A 133 -5.33 1.34 -5.34
C ALA A 133 -6.84 1.06 -5.33
N ARG A 134 -7.34 0.32 -4.33
CA ARG A 134 -8.77 0.07 -4.14
C ARG A 134 -9.54 1.36 -3.86
N ALA A 135 -9.06 2.19 -2.95
CA ALA A 135 -9.69 3.46 -2.60
C ALA A 135 -9.75 4.40 -3.81
N LEU A 136 -8.66 4.50 -4.57
CA LEU A 136 -8.62 5.21 -5.85
C LEU A 136 -9.65 4.68 -6.84
N GLY A 137 -9.73 3.36 -7.01
CA GLY A 137 -10.71 2.72 -7.89
C GLY A 137 -12.16 3.06 -7.51
N GLN A 138 -12.49 3.07 -6.21
CA GLN A 138 -13.82 3.42 -5.72
C GLN A 138 -14.16 4.89 -5.95
N LEU A 139 -13.22 5.80 -5.72
CA LEU A 139 -13.39 7.24 -5.97
C LEU A 139 -13.59 7.52 -7.47
N MET A 140 -12.82 6.86 -8.35
CA MET A 140 -12.98 7.01 -9.80
C MET A 140 -14.26 6.34 -10.31
N ALA A 141 -14.71 5.24 -9.71
CA ALA A 141 -15.95 4.57 -10.08
C ALA A 141 -17.19 5.40 -9.73
N SER A 142 -17.17 6.08 -8.57
CA SER A 142 -18.24 6.98 -8.13
C SER A 142 -18.26 8.29 -8.92
N ASN A 143 -17.09 8.75 -9.40
CA ASN A 143 -16.95 10.03 -10.09
C ASN A 143 -16.08 9.90 -11.35
N ALA A 144 -16.72 9.59 -12.48
CA ALA A 144 -16.01 9.40 -13.75
C ALA A 144 -15.32 10.67 -14.29
N SER A 145 -15.66 11.85 -13.76
CA SER A 145 -15.07 13.15 -14.14
C SER A 145 -13.87 13.54 -13.28
N LEU A 146 -13.62 12.86 -12.15
CA LEU A 146 -12.52 13.18 -11.25
C LEU A 146 -11.17 12.88 -11.92
N ARG A 147 -10.29 13.87 -11.94
CA ARG A 147 -8.93 13.78 -12.49
C ARG A 147 -7.92 13.95 -11.38
N VAL A 148 -6.80 13.24 -11.47
CA VAL A 148 -5.66 13.46 -10.56
C VAL A 148 -5.09 14.84 -10.81
N CYS A 149 -4.73 15.54 -9.74
CA CYS A 149 -4.20 16.89 -9.84
C CYS A 149 -2.94 16.93 -10.71
N GLN A 150 -2.90 17.81 -11.71
CA GLN A 150 -1.76 17.91 -12.63
C GLN A 150 -0.44 18.26 -11.94
N TYR A 151 -0.49 18.89 -10.76
CA TYR A 151 0.71 19.24 -10.00
C TYR A 151 1.33 18.05 -9.25
N GLU A 152 0.59 16.95 -9.09
CA GLU A 152 1.09 15.74 -8.42
C GLU A 152 1.74 14.76 -9.41
N VAL A 153 1.42 14.84 -10.70
CA VAL A 153 1.88 13.92 -11.76
C VAL A 153 2.82 14.64 -12.75
N PRO A 154 4.05 14.19 -13.05
CA PRO A 154 4.84 13.14 -12.41
C PRO A 154 5.98 13.77 -11.58
N GLY A 155 5.84 13.83 -10.24
CA GLY A 155 7.02 14.08 -9.39
C GLY A 155 6.94 15.23 -8.38
N GLY A 156 5.88 15.27 -7.57
CA GLY A 156 6.02 15.80 -6.20
C GLY A 156 5.74 17.29 -6.01
N GLY A 157 4.99 17.93 -6.90
CA GLY A 157 4.40 19.22 -6.57
C GLY A 157 3.34 19.06 -5.49
N VAL A 158 3.37 19.94 -4.49
CA VAL A 158 2.24 20.10 -3.56
C VAL A 158 1.34 21.17 -4.14
N CYS A 159 0.12 20.79 -4.51
CA CYS A 159 -0.88 21.78 -4.87
C CYS A 159 -1.13 22.70 -3.68
N ARG A 160 -1.00 24.01 -3.92
CA ARG A 160 -1.22 25.05 -2.91
C ARG A 160 -2.63 25.61 -2.93
N ASP A 161 -3.42 25.20 -3.92
CA ASP A 161 -4.79 25.63 -4.05
C ASP A 161 -5.66 24.87 -3.05
N ILE A 162 -6.29 25.61 -2.14
CA ILE A 162 -7.16 25.05 -1.11
C ILE A 162 -8.47 24.55 -1.70
N ASP A 163 -8.92 25.19 -2.79
CA ASP A 163 -10.18 24.97 -3.49
C ASP A 163 -9.95 24.17 -4.79
N CYS A 164 -8.87 23.38 -4.86
CA CYS A 164 -8.60 22.53 -6.01
C CYS A 164 -9.67 21.44 -6.15
N ASP A 165 -10.42 21.47 -7.25
CA ASP A 165 -11.43 20.47 -7.61
C ASP A 165 -10.84 19.12 -8.05
N GLU A 166 -9.52 19.05 -8.25
CA GLU A 166 -8.82 17.84 -8.69
C GLU A 166 -8.48 16.90 -7.51
N LEU A 167 -8.29 15.62 -7.82
CA LEU A 167 -7.98 14.60 -6.84
C LEU A 167 -6.52 14.70 -6.39
N HIS A 168 -6.33 14.94 -5.10
CA HIS A 168 -5.02 14.91 -4.44
C HIS A 168 -4.75 13.54 -3.82
N LEU A 169 -3.76 12.81 -4.32
CA LEU A 169 -3.32 11.51 -3.83
C LEU A 169 -2.89 11.59 -2.35
N SER A 170 -2.34 12.72 -1.93
CA SER A 170 -1.98 13.00 -0.54
C SER A 170 -3.18 12.99 0.42
N ARG A 171 -4.39 13.31 -0.08
CA ARG A 171 -5.64 13.27 0.69
C ARG A 171 -6.25 11.86 0.73
N ILE A 172 -5.85 10.97 -0.19
CA ILE A 172 -6.31 9.56 -0.25
C ILE A 172 -5.40 8.68 0.61
N SER A 173 -5.08 9.14 1.83
CA SER A 173 -4.43 8.29 2.82
C SER A 173 -5.46 7.29 3.35
N SER A 174 -5.70 6.21 2.61
CA SER A 174 -6.48 5.09 3.10
C SER A 174 -5.59 4.22 3.98
N GLU A 175 -5.73 4.39 5.28
CA GLU A 175 -5.15 3.46 6.23
C GLU A 175 -5.87 2.10 6.11
N PRO A 176 -5.13 0.97 6.03
CA PRO A 176 -5.77 -0.34 6.05
C PRO A 176 -6.53 -0.53 7.36
N SER A 177 -7.71 -1.17 7.26
CA SER A 177 -8.48 -1.51 8.46
C SER A 177 -7.74 -2.53 9.33
N ASP A 178 -8.04 -2.56 10.63
CA ASP A 178 -7.41 -3.51 11.57
C ASP A 178 -7.68 -4.96 11.18
N ALA A 179 -8.87 -5.25 10.61
CA ALA A 179 -9.21 -6.56 10.06
C ALA A 179 -8.34 -6.94 8.84
N GLU A 180 -8.08 -6.00 7.92
CA GLU A 180 -7.19 -6.23 6.77
C GLU A 180 -5.74 -6.41 7.21
N LEU A 181 -5.28 -5.60 8.17
CA LEU A 181 -3.95 -5.75 8.76
C LEU A 181 -3.80 -7.11 9.43
N ALA A 182 -4.77 -7.52 10.24
CA ALA A 182 -4.74 -8.82 10.92
C ALA A 182 -4.71 -9.99 9.94
N ALA A 183 -5.55 -9.96 8.90
CA ALA A 183 -5.58 -10.99 7.88
C ALA A 183 -4.26 -11.05 7.08
N TYR A 184 -3.70 -9.89 6.72
CA TYR A 184 -2.43 -9.80 6.01
C TYR A 184 -1.28 -10.34 6.88
N VAL A 185 -1.15 -9.86 8.11
CA VAL A 185 -0.11 -10.29 9.05
C VAL A 185 -0.19 -11.80 9.28
N HIS A 186 -1.37 -12.34 9.57
CA HIS A 186 -1.58 -13.78 9.73
C HIS A 186 -1.11 -14.59 8.51
N SER A 187 -1.37 -14.10 7.29
CA SER A 187 -0.95 -14.79 6.06
C SER A 187 0.56 -14.77 5.82
N THR A 188 1.27 -13.81 6.44
CA THR A 188 2.72 -13.63 6.30
C THR A 188 3.52 -14.25 7.45
N LEU A 189 2.89 -14.62 8.56
CA LEU A 189 3.57 -15.24 9.69
C LEU A 189 4.04 -16.67 9.35
N PRO A 190 5.17 -17.14 9.92
CA PRO A 190 5.58 -18.52 9.77
C PRO A 190 4.60 -19.49 10.42
N GLU A 191 4.49 -20.70 9.87
CA GLU A 191 3.53 -21.75 10.29
C GLU A 191 3.45 -21.99 11.81
N PRO A 192 4.56 -22.00 12.59
CA PRO A 192 4.48 -22.20 14.04
C PRO A 192 3.61 -21.14 14.75
N TRP A 193 3.65 -19.90 14.26
CA TRP A 193 2.93 -18.77 14.85
C TRP A 193 1.47 -18.73 14.40
N CYS A 194 1.20 -19.10 13.14
CA CYS A 194 -0.18 -19.19 12.64
C CYS A 194 -1.02 -20.22 13.41
N ARG A 195 -0.40 -21.24 14.02
CA ARG A 195 -1.12 -22.20 14.87
C ARG A 195 -1.52 -21.65 16.25
N TRP A 196 -0.84 -20.60 16.71
CA TRP A 196 -0.99 -20.06 18.07
C TRP A 196 -1.67 -18.70 18.09
N CYS A 197 -1.70 -18.00 16.96
CA CYS A 197 -2.26 -16.67 16.84
C CYS A 197 -3.27 -16.64 15.69
N ASP A 198 -4.55 -16.68 16.03
CA ASP A 198 -5.63 -16.51 15.07
C ASP A 198 -5.72 -15.06 14.58
N VAL A 199 -6.29 -14.87 13.39
CA VAL A 199 -6.58 -13.54 12.82
C VAL A 199 -7.30 -12.64 13.84
N HIS A 200 -8.27 -13.19 14.57
CA HIS A 200 -9.04 -12.44 15.56
C HIS A 200 -8.20 -12.00 16.77
N ALA A 201 -7.22 -12.79 17.19
CA ALA A 201 -6.32 -12.42 18.28
C ALA A 201 -5.42 -11.23 17.87
N ILE A 202 -4.95 -11.23 16.62
CA ILE A 202 -4.17 -10.12 16.04
C ILE A 202 -5.04 -8.86 15.94
N GLU A 203 -6.29 -9.00 15.50
CA GLU A 203 -7.25 -7.89 15.41
C GLU A 203 -7.53 -7.27 16.79
N ILE A 204 -7.80 -8.09 17.82
CA ILE A 204 -7.99 -7.60 19.20
C ILE A 204 -6.73 -6.89 19.71
N ALA A 205 -5.54 -7.41 19.40
CA ALA A 205 -4.29 -6.80 19.81
C ALA A 205 -4.08 -5.43 19.14
N LEU A 206 -4.38 -5.31 17.84
CA LEU A 206 -4.35 -4.05 17.08
C LEU A 206 -5.33 -3.02 17.66
N ASP A 207 -6.56 -3.45 17.97
CA ASP A 207 -7.56 -2.56 18.57
C ASP A 207 -7.13 -2.12 19.99
N GLY A 208 -6.55 -3.02 20.77
CA GLY A 208 -5.98 -2.71 22.08
C GLY A 208 -4.86 -1.67 22.04
N VAL A 209 -4.00 -1.69 21.01
CA VAL A 209 -2.97 -0.66 20.79
C VAL A 209 -3.62 0.68 20.44
N ARG A 210 -4.62 0.66 19.57
CA ARG A 210 -5.39 1.86 19.14
C ARG A 210 -6.10 2.53 20.31
N LEU A 211 -6.79 1.75 21.16
CA LEU A 211 -7.54 2.24 22.32
C LEU A 211 -6.64 2.84 23.41
N ARG A 212 -5.37 2.42 23.49
CA ARG A 212 -4.39 2.99 24.41
C ARG A 212 -3.91 4.39 23.98
N GLY A 213 -4.37 4.89 22.83
CA GLY A 213 -3.80 6.08 22.20
C GLY A 213 -2.38 5.81 21.68
N GLY A 214 -2.08 4.55 21.34
CA GLY A 214 -0.79 4.11 20.83
C GLY A 214 -0.45 4.67 19.45
N ALA A 215 0.58 4.10 18.83
CA ALA A 215 1.19 4.59 17.60
C ALA A 215 0.18 4.94 16.49
N LYS A 216 0.44 6.05 15.78
CA LYS A 216 -0.42 6.53 14.69
C LYS A 216 -0.20 5.79 13.38
N ASP A 217 0.93 5.12 13.22
CA ASP A 217 1.28 4.41 11.98
C ASP A 217 0.98 2.92 12.10
N ALA A 218 0.45 2.34 11.00
CA ALA A 218 0.08 0.93 10.95
C ALA A 218 1.25 -0.02 11.26
N ASP A 219 2.48 0.31 10.86
CA ASP A 219 3.65 -0.55 11.08
C ASP A 219 3.98 -0.67 12.58
N THR A 220 4.02 0.44 13.29
CA THR A 220 4.28 0.45 14.73
C THR A 220 3.12 -0.19 15.48
N ARG A 221 1.86 0.02 15.05
CA ARG A 221 0.70 -0.68 15.64
C ARG A 221 0.81 -2.19 15.50
N VAL A 222 1.17 -2.70 14.32
CA VAL A 222 1.38 -4.14 14.09
C VAL A 222 2.54 -4.66 14.94
N ARG A 223 3.64 -3.92 15.04
CA ARG A 223 4.80 -4.30 15.87
C ARG A 223 4.43 -4.42 17.35
N GLU A 224 3.75 -3.42 17.90
CA GLU A 224 3.32 -3.41 19.30
C GLU A 224 2.29 -4.50 19.58
N ALA A 225 1.33 -4.72 18.66
CA ALA A 225 0.33 -5.78 18.77
C ALA A 225 0.98 -7.16 18.83
N LEU A 226 1.90 -7.46 17.91
CA LEU A 226 2.61 -8.72 17.86
C LEU A 226 3.53 -8.92 19.08
N ALA A 227 4.19 -7.85 19.56
CA ALA A 227 4.94 -7.89 20.80
C ALA A 227 4.05 -8.22 22.01
N GLY A 228 2.83 -7.66 22.06
CA GLY A 228 1.82 -7.96 23.08
C GLY A 228 1.33 -9.41 23.05
N LEU A 229 1.36 -10.05 21.88
CA LEU A 229 1.07 -11.48 21.70
C LEU A 229 2.28 -12.39 22.00
N GLY A 230 3.43 -11.83 22.36
CA GLY A 230 4.65 -12.59 22.66
C GLY A 230 5.41 -13.06 21.42
N ILE A 231 5.13 -12.47 20.25
CA ILE A 231 5.82 -12.78 18.99
C ILE A 231 7.08 -11.89 18.90
N PRO A 232 8.29 -12.46 18.95
CA PRO A 232 9.51 -11.68 18.85
C PRO A 232 9.75 -11.25 17.40
N ILE A 233 9.75 -9.94 17.16
CA ILE A 233 10.06 -9.33 15.87
C ILE A 233 11.43 -8.67 15.97
N GLY A 234 12.28 -8.89 14.95
CA GLY A 234 13.59 -8.26 14.81
C GLY A 234 13.58 -6.90 14.14
#